data_AF-A0A4S0RIU5-F1
#
_entry.id   AF-A0A4S0RIU5-F1
#
_cell.length_a   1.000
_cell.length_b   1.000
_cell.length_c   1.000
_cell.angle_alpha   90.00
_cell.angle_beta   90.00
_cell.angle_gamma   90.00
#
_symmetry.space_group_name_H-M   'P 1'
#
loop_
_entity.id
_entity.type
_entity.pdbx_description
1 polymer ?
#
loop_
_entity_poly.entity_id
_entity_poly.type
_entity_poly.pdbx_seq_one_letter_code
_entity_poly.pdbx_strand_id
1 'polypeptide(L)'
;KADEQKPEEGKAPAKPALPGGDTLMVRTPIRSGQSIFHAHGDVIVLGSVASGSEIVAAGSIHVYGTLRGRASAGALGNIAARVFCRRNEAELISVDGWYTTAEEMEKVSRGKAVQAFLENDVLCVVPLG
;
A
#
# COMPACT_ATOMS: atom_id res chain seq x y z
N LYS A 1 37.52 9.90 -42.66
CA LYS A 1 36.76 10.57 -41.59
C LYS A 1 35.30 10.62 -42.00
N ALA A 2 34.46 9.88 -41.29
CA ALA A 2 33.08 10.22 -40.93
C ALA A 2 32.60 9.03 -40.10
N ASP A 3 32.72 9.19 -38.79
CA ASP A 3 32.18 8.32 -37.76
C ASP A 3 30.69 8.61 -37.58
N GLU A 4 29.95 7.55 -37.22
CA GLU A 4 28.73 7.55 -36.39
C GLU A 4 27.47 8.36 -36.82
N GLN A 5 26.23 7.93 -36.58
CA GLN A 5 25.72 7.26 -35.38
C GLN A 5 24.38 6.55 -35.64
N LYS A 6 24.21 5.41 -34.99
CA LYS A 6 22.98 4.59 -34.89
C LYS A 6 22.00 5.27 -33.88
N PRO A 7 20.69 5.39 -34.17
CA PRO A 7 19.76 5.97 -33.19
C PRO A 7 19.58 5.03 -31.99
N GLU A 8 19.80 5.57 -30.79
CA GLU A 8 19.57 4.92 -29.49
C GLU A 8 18.08 4.67 -29.24
N GLU A 9 17.79 3.51 -28.66
CA GLU A 9 16.47 3.06 -28.23
C GLU A 9 15.86 3.99 -27.17
N GLY A 10 14.58 4.32 -27.38
CA GLY A 10 13.81 5.24 -26.56
C GLY A 10 13.68 4.77 -25.11
N LYS A 11 14.25 5.56 -24.20
CA LYS A 11 14.01 5.50 -22.76
C LYS A 11 12.53 5.82 -22.50
N ALA A 12 11.75 4.83 -22.06
CA ALA A 12 10.36 5.05 -21.63
C ALA A 12 10.31 6.14 -20.52
N PRO A 13 9.30 7.01 -20.52
CA PRO A 13 9.21 8.08 -19.52
C PRO A 13 9.02 7.45 -18.14
N ALA A 14 9.94 7.74 -17.21
CA ALA A 14 9.80 7.39 -15.81
C ALA A 14 8.51 8.06 -15.29
N LYS A 15 7.58 7.25 -14.75
CA LYS A 15 6.37 7.77 -14.07
C LYS A 15 6.81 8.81 -13.04
N PRO A 16 6.13 9.97 -12.93
CA PRO A 16 6.48 10.98 -11.93
C PRO A 16 6.35 10.35 -10.54
N ALA A 17 7.46 10.29 -9.80
CA ALA A 17 7.38 10.06 -8.37
C ALA A 17 6.58 11.24 -7.79
N LEU A 18 5.41 10.95 -7.22
CA LEU A 18 4.64 11.96 -6.49
C LEU A 18 5.57 12.61 -5.45
N PRO A 19 5.54 13.95 -5.28
CA PRO A 19 6.38 14.62 -4.31
C PRO A 19 6.17 13.99 -2.93
N GLY A 20 7.26 13.47 -2.35
CA GLY A 20 7.23 12.74 -1.07
C GLY A 20 6.78 13.68 0.04
N GLY A 21 5.51 13.63 0.41
CA GLY A 21 5.03 14.35 1.57
C GLY A 21 5.29 13.58 2.87
N ASP A 22 5.09 14.28 3.98
CA ASP A 22 5.53 13.82 5.31
C ASP A 22 4.93 12.46 5.66
N THR A 23 5.71 11.62 6.33
CA THR A 23 5.24 10.33 6.84
C THR A 23 4.58 10.50 8.21
N LEU A 24 3.35 10.02 8.37
CA LEU A 24 2.69 9.96 9.68
C LEU A 24 3.09 8.68 10.42
N MET A 25 3.75 8.82 11.57
CA MET A 25 4.10 7.68 12.43
C MET A 25 3.15 7.53 13.61
N VAL A 26 2.32 6.50 13.59
CA VAL A 26 1.43 6.07 14.67
C VAL A 26 2.16 5.05 15.54
N ARG A 27 2.55 5.46 16.75
CA ARG A 27 3.36 4.64 17.67
C ARG A 27 2.54 3.68 18.55
N THR A 28 1.21 3.77 18.50
CA THR A 28 0.29 2.98 19.32
C THR A 28 -0.63 2.11 18.47
N PRO A 29 -1.23 1.04 19.04
CA PRO A 29 -2.27 0.29 18.35
C PRO A 29 -3.48 1.18 17.98
N ILE A 30 -4.08 0.93 16.82
CA ILE A 30 -5.33 1.55 16.39
C ILE A 30 -6.48 0.62 16.81
N ARG A 31 -7.41 1.15 17.60
CA ARG A 31 -8.52 0.40 18.21
C ARG A 31 -9.77 0.46 17.33
N SER A 32 -10.70 -0.46 17.59
CA SER A 32 -11.96 -0.53 16.85
C SER A 32 -12.70 0.81 16.86
N GLY A 33 -13.25 1.21 15.71
CA GLY A 33 -13.94 2.48 15.53
C GLY A 33 -13.02 3.70 15.34
N GLN A 34 -11.69 3.54 15.40
CA GLN A 34 -10.76 4.63 15.11
C GLN A 34 -10.41 4.68 13.62
N SER A 35 -10.35 5.90 13.09
CA SER A 35 -9.91 6.18 11.71
C SER A 35 -8.66 7.06 11.71
N ILE A 36 -7.68 6.69 10.89
CA ILE A 36 -6.50 7.49 10.56
C ILE A 36 -6.62 7.95 9.12
N PHE A 37 -6.57 9.25 8.88
CA PHE A 37 -6.56 9.84 7.56
C PHE A 37 -5.32 10.70 7.40
N HIS A 38 -4.53 10.44 6.35
CA HIS A 38 -3.32 11.20 6.05
C HIS A 38 -3.22 11.55 4.57
N ALA A 39 -3.53 12.80 4.24
CA ALA A 39 -3.63 13.30 2.87
C ALA A 39 -2.28 13.63 2.20
N HIS A 40 -1.16 13.49 2.92
CA HIS A 40 0.12 14.04 2.48
C HIS A 40 1.18 12.99 2.19
N GLY A 41 1.00 11.72 2.56
CA GLY A 41 2.03 10.73 2.30
C GLY A 41 1.75 9.40 2.97
N ASP A 42 2.82 8.74 3.41
CA ASP A 42 2.76 7.41 3.97
C ASP A 42 2.26 7.41 5.42
N VAL A 43 1.65 6.31 5.84
CA VAL A 43 1.29 6.04 7.24
C VAL A 43 2.06 4.83 7.73
N ILE A 44 2.79 4.98 8.83
CA ILE A 44 3.48 3.89 9.52
C ILE A 44 2.81 3.65 10.87
N VAL A 45 2.42 2.41 11.14
CA VAL A 45 1.84 1.98 12.41
C VAL A 45 2.78 0.98 13.08
N LEU A 46 3.30 1.33 14.27
CA LEU A 46 4.18 0.47 15.08
C LEU A 46 3.39 -0.50 16.00
N GLY A 47 2.16 -0.83 15.63
CA GLY A 47 1.23 -1.62 16.43
C GLY A 47 0.23 -2.38 15.58
N SER A 48 -0.72 -3.05 16.24
CA SER A 48 -1.83 -3.69 15.56
C SER A 48 -2.92 -2.70 15.19
N VAL A 49 -3.66 -3.03 14.13
CA VAL A 49 -4.88 -2.36 13.71
C VAL A 49 -6.03 -3.32 14.01
N ALA A 50 -6.99 -2.88 14.82
CA ALA A 50 -8.13 -3.69 15.22
C ALA A 50 -9.17 -3.81 14.09
N SER A 51 -10.07 -4.80 14.24
CA SER A 51 -11.26 -4.90 13.39
C SER A 51 -12.16 -3.68 13.61
N GLY A 52 -12.77 -3.18 12.54
CA GLY A 52 -13.52 -1.93 12.54
C GLY A 52 -12.69 -0.65 12.64
N SER A 53 -11.36 -0.75 12.55
CA SER A 53 -10.47 0.42 12.37
C SER A 53 -10.27 0.72 10.89
N GLU A 54 -9.91 1.96 10.57
CA GLU A 54 -9.66 2.39 9.19
C GLU A 54 -8.38 3.22 9.07
N ILE A 55 -7.59 2.96 8.04
CA ILE A 55 -6.43 3.76 7.66
C ILE A 55 -6.60 4.17 6.20
N VAL A 56 -6.55 5.47 5.93
CA VAL A 56 -6.56 6.03 4.58
C VAL A 56 -5.33 6.91 4.43
N ALA A 57 -4.50 6.62 3.43
CA ALA A 57 -3.26 7.34 3.16
C ALA A 57 -3.18 7.73 1.69
N ALA A 58 -2.67 8.93 1.42
CA ALA A 58 -2.32 9.36 0.07
C ALA A 58 -1.09 8.59 -0.48
N GLY A 59 -0.21 8.13 0.41
CA GLY A 59 0.92 7.26 0.11
C GLY A 59 0.68 5.81 0.49
N SER A 60 1.76 5.13 0.84
CA SER A 60 1.78 3.74 1.31
C SER A 60 1.36 3.61 2.78
N ILE A 61 0.91 2.42 3.15
CA ILE A 61 0.57 2.06 4.54
C ILE A 61 1.49 0.95 4.99
N HIS A 62 2.15 1.13 6.13
CA HIS A 62 3.01 0.14 6.76
C HIS A 62 2.46 -0.22 8.14
N VAL A 63 1.97 -1.45 8.30
CA VAL A 63 1.52 -1.96 9.60
C VAL A 63 2.53 -2.95 10.12
N TYR A 64 3.39 -2.49 11.02
CA TYR A 64 4.32 -3.35 11.74
C TYR A 64 3.61 -4.09 12.89
N GLY A 65 2.50 -4.76 12.58
CA GLY A 65 1.68 -5.53 13.51
C GLY A 65 0.67 -6.38 12.75
N THR A 66 -0.41 -6.79 13.42
CA THR A 66 -1.55 -7.42 12.74
C THR A 66 -2.47 -6.35 12.16
N LEU A 67 -2.75 -6.42 10.86
CA LEU A 67 -3.77 -5.59 10.22
C LEU A 67 -5.09 -6.36 10.20
N ARG A 68 -6.07 -5.98 11.06
CA ARG A 68 -7.42 -6.57 11.05
C ARG A 68 -8.47 -5.66 10.41
N GLY A 69 -8.31 -4.35 10.51
CA GLY A 69 -9.24 -3.37 9.96
C GLY A 69 -9.08 -3.17 8.45
N ARG A 70 -9.47 -1.97 7.98
CA ARG A 70 -9.38 -1.55 6.58
C ARG A 70 -8.15 -0.69 6.33
N ALA A 71 -7.45 -0.93 5.23
CA ALA A 71 -6.32 -0.13 4.79
C ALA A 71 -6.48 0.30 3.33
N SER A 72 -6.52 1.61 3.09
CA SER A 72 -6.67 2.22 1.77
C SER A 72 -5.48 3.12 1.47
N ALA A 73 -4.52 2.58 0.72
CA ALA A 73 -3.34 3.29 0.29
C ALA A 73 -3.55 3.96 -1.07
N GLY A 74 -2.75 4.98 -1.35
CA GLY A 74 -2.83 5.72 -2.60
C GLY A 74 -4.17 6.38 -2.86
N ALA A 75 -4.90 6.76 -1.80
CA ALA A 75 -6.28 7.25 -1.88
C ALA A 75 -6.46 8.54 -2.70
N LEU A 76 -5.36 9.20 -3.09
CA LEU A 76 -5.33 10.41 -3.92
C LEU A 76 -4.64 10.19 -5.28
N GLY A 77 -4.80 9.00 -5.90
CA GLY A 77 -4.29 8.74 -7.25
C GLY A 77 -2.90 8.10 -7.31
N ASN A 78 -2.37 7.60 -6.19
CA ASN A 78 -1.03 7.02 -6.16
C ASN A 78 -1.07 5.51 -6.44
N ILE A 79 -1.07 5.17 -7.74
CA ILE A 79 -1.02 3.77 -8.20
C ILE A 79 0.24 3.00 -7.78
N ALA A 80 1.31 3.72 -7.39
CA ALA A 80 2.55 3.11 -6.93
C ALA A 80 2.56 2.84 -5.42
N ALA A 81 1.53 3.28 -4.69
CA ALA A 81 1.39 3.06 -3.27
C ALA A 81 1.25 1.56 -2.96
N ARG A 82 1.65 1.21 -1.74
CA ARG A 82 1.61 -0.18 -1.27
C ARG A 82 1.03 -0.27 0.12
N VAL A 83 0.48 -1.44 0.45
CA VAL A 83 0.15 -1.80 1.83
C VAL A 83 1.07 -2.93 2.27
N PHE A 84 1.76 -2.76 3.39
CA PHE A 84 2.58 -3.78 4.01
C PHE A 84 2.04 -4.13 5.38
N CYS A 85 2.03 -5.41 5.73
CA CYS A 85 1.82 -5.79 7.13
C CYS A 85 2.58 -7.05 7.54
N ARG A 86 2.85 -7.20 8.84
CA ARG A 86 3.51 -8.40 9.40
C ARG A 86 2.57 -9.59 9.52
N ARG A 87 1.27 -9.33 9.68
CA ARG A 87 0.24 -10.37 9.68
C ARG A 87 -1.05 -9.82 9.08
N ASN A 88 -1.46 -10.38 7.95
CA ASN A 88 -2.68 -10.01 7.27
C ASN A 88 -3.88 -10.73 7.89
N GLU A 89 -4.79 -9.96 8.49
CA GLU A 89 -6.12 -10.42 8.92
C GLU A 89 -7.18 -9.41 8.43
N ALA A 90 -6.85 -8.62 7.41
CA ALA A 90 -7.57 -7.41 7.05
C ALA A 90 -9.00 -7.70 6.61
N GLU A 91 -9.92 -6.81 6.97
CA GLU A 91 -11.28 -6.77 6.41
C GLU A 91 -11.24 -6.37 4.92
N LEU A 92 -10.38 -5.40 4.60
CA LEU A 92 -10.20 -4.85 3.25
C LEU A 92 -8.80 -4.26 3.09
N ILE A 93 -8.20 -4.50 1.92
CA ILE A 93 -7.00 -3.79 1.47
C ILE A 93 -7.31 -3.14 0.12
N SER A 94 -6.97 -1.86 -0.05
CA SER A 94 -7.06 -1.18 -1.34
C SER A 94 -5.83 -0.35 -1.68
N VAL A 95 -5.59 -0.22 -2.99
CA VAL A 95 -4.58 0.67 -3.59
C VAL A 95 -5.26 1.39 -4.74
N ASP A 96 -5.31 2.72 -4.68
CA ASP A 96 -5.94 3.57 -5.71
C ASP A 96 -7.37 3.13 -6.09
N GLY A 97 -8.18 2.79 -5.08
CA GLY A 97 -9.59 2.39 -5.26
C GLY A 97 -9.81 0.94 -5.69
N TRP A 98 -8.79 0.23 -6.20
CA TRP A 98 -8.84 -1.22 -6.38
C TRP A 98 -8.72 -1.90 -5.03
N TYR A 99 -9.63 -2.83 -4.72
CA TYR A 99 -9.70 -3.44 -3.41
C TYR A 99 -9.84 -4.95 -3.46
N THR A 100 -9.48 -5.58 -2.35
CA THR A 100 -9.79 -6.98 -2.08
C THR A 100 -10.33 -7.12 -0.65
N THR A 101 -11.21 -8.09 -0.46
CA THR A 101 -11.89 -8.36 0.82
C THR A 101 -11.26 -9.52 1.57
N ALA A 102 -11.61 -9.67 2.84
CA ALA A 102 -11.21 -10.83 3.65
C ALA A 102 -11.52 -12.18 2.97
N GLU A 103 -12.68 -12.32 2.32
CA GLU A 103 -13.11 -13.57 1.68
C GLU A 103 -12.18 -14.01 0.55
N GLU A 104 -11.74 -13.04 -0.26
CA GLU A 104 -10.81 -13.27 -1.38
C GLU A 104 -9.39 -13.61 -0.89
N MET A 105 -8.99 -13.02 0.24
CA MET A 105 -7.66 -13.23 0.83
C MET A 105 -7.53 -14.51 1.66
N GLU A 106 -8.65 -15.11 2.11
CA GLU A 106 -8.70 -16.17 3.12
C GLU A 106 -7.75 -17.34 2.84
N LYS A 107 -7.70 -17.82 1.59
CA LYS A 107 -6.87 -18.97 1.18
C LYS A 107 -5.51 -18.58 0.61
N VAL A 108 -5.29 -17.29 0.36
CA VAL A 108 -4.13 -16.79 -0.39
C VAL A 108 -3.08 -16.25 0.58
N SER A 109 -3.48 -15.30 1.42
CA SER A 109 -2.54 -14.41 2.11
C SER A 109 -2.84 -14.19 3.59
N ARG A 110 -3.99 -14.68 4.10
CA ARG A 110 -4.37 -14.53 5.51
C ARG A 110 -3.36 -15.20 6.45
N GLY A 111 -3.12 -14.56 7.59
CA GLY A 111 -2.15 -14.98 8.60
C GLY A 111 -0.67 -14.76 8.23
N LYS A 112 -0.36 -14.35 7.00
CA LYS A 112 1.03 -14.16 6.52
C LYS A 112 1.45 -12.70 6.60
N ALA A 113 2.75 -12.45 6.59
CA ALA A 113 3.26 -11.12 6.24
C ALA A 113 3.00 -10.90 4.74
N VAL A 114 2.53 -9.73 4.33
CA VAL A 114 2.14 -9.47 2.94
C VAL A 114 2.54 -8.08 2.48
N GLN A 115 2.68 -7.95 1.16
CA GLN A 115 2.61 -6.69 0.45
C GLN A 115 1.41 -6.71 -0.50
N ALA A 116 0.70 -5.58 -0.59
CA ALA A 116 -0.34 -5.34 -1.58
C ALA A 116 0.08 -4.17 -2.48
N PHE A 117 -0.09 -4.33 -3.79
CA PHE A 117 0.29 -3.33 -4.80
C PHE A 117 -0.51 -3.55 -6.10
N LEU A 118 -0.53 -2.53 -6.96
CA LEU A 118 -1.10 -2.65 -8.30
C LEU A 118 -0.06 -3.16 -9.31
N GLU A 119 -0.46 -4.13 -10.11
CA GLU A 119 0.26 -4.58 -11.30
C GLU A 119 -0.73 -4.71 -12.45
N ASN A 120 -0.52 -3.95 -13.53
CA ASN A 120 -1.43 -3.90 -14.70
C ASN A 120 -2.92 -3.71 -14.31
N ASP A 121 -3.18 -2.75 -13.41
CA ASP A 121 -4.52 -2.44 -12.87
C ASP A 121 -5.19 -3.60 -12.12
N VAL A 122 -4.41 -4.59 -11.67
CA VAL A 122 -4.87 -5.67 -10.80
C VAL A 122 -4.24 -5.49 -9.43
N LEU A 123 -5.05 -5.58 -8.37
CA LEU A 123 -4.55 -5.60 -7.00
C LEU A 123 -3.94 -6.97 -6.68
N CYS A 124 -2.63 -6.99 -6.50
CA CYS A 124 -1.88 -8.17 -6.11
C CYS A 124 -1.63 -8.14 -4.60
N VAL A 125 -2.03 -9.19 -3.88
CA VAL A 125 -1.67 -9.39 -2.47
C VAL A 125 -0.82 -10.64 -2.34
N VAL A 126 0.48 -10.45 -2.08
CA VAL A 126 1.46 -11.54 -2.08
C VAL A 126 2.17 -11.62 -0.73
N PRO A 127 2.55 -12.83 -0.27
CA PRO A 127 3.40 -12.97 0.91
C PRO A 127 4.71 -12.19 0.78
N LEU A 128 5.14 -11.57 1.88
CA LEU A 128 6.50 -11.09 2.05
C LEU A 128 7.37 -12.27 2.46
N GLY A 129 8.41 -12.55 1.65
CA GLY A 129 9.50 -13.52 1.86
C GLY A 129 9.37 -14.51 3.00
#